data_AF-R4UB72-F1
#
_entry.id   AF-R4UB72-F1
#
_cell.length_a   1.000
_cell.length_b   1.000
_cell.length_c   1.000
_cell.angle_alpha   90.00
_cell.angle_beta   90.00
_cell.angle_gamma   90.00
#
_symmetry.space_group_name_H-M   'P 1'
#
loop_
_entity.id
_entity.type
_entity.pdbx_description
1 polymer ?
#
loop_
_entity_poly.entity_id
_entity_poly.type
_entity_poly.pdbx_seq_one_letter_code
_entity_poly.pdbx_strand_id
1 'polypeptide(L)'
;MAKQANQSSWVQKSKDEINNVLAKFNKSKVIFKAPTKKRQIVVRWMLFIGPLLTLVAIFIFAMFYIKKTPGVYYVIPVLTIILGLVFDGFIIFYLIKWTKIMRLQKNILDILDFKKLYDWGLQETFEDKIDVINISSSYNLPPSKVINLENDTKVDQVLNLKHSNCEISLGTITHKTKKKTSSNYAEPIFYRVPILTLKPLKKSVIDNVTIQLVDLNNDFFRPAQTIKTGNSAFDDIFVVGSNQKDLSRVLPPSVQAKLISEEQTSVAIPVMIFEDGILTLIFQSYLVEGWNDHKMVINDVEFFSDWEHVTNDIITKMQIDLNWLKDSLNWANQFDIIDVK
;
A
#
# COMPACT_ATOMS: atom_id res chain seq x y z
N MET A 1 -20.56 12.36 -33.08
CA MET A 1 -19.11 12.60 -32.92
C MET A 1 -18.82 12.70 -31.44
N ALA A 2 -18.17 11.68 -30.88
CA ALA A 2 -17.87 11.59 -29.45
C ALA A 2 -16.83 12.64 -29.06
N LYS A 3 -17.04 13.32 -27.93
CA LYS A 3 -16.05 14.18 -27.28
C LYS A 3 -14.79 13.36 -27.02
N GLN A 4 -13.72 13.61 -27.76
CA GLN A 4 -12.37 13.29 -27.30
C GLN A 4 -12.18 14.08 -26.00
N ALA A 5 -12.20 13.38 -24.86
CA ALA A 5 -11.72 13.94 -23.62
C ALA A 5 -10.26 14.39 -23.87
N ASN A 6 -9.98 15.67 -23.73
CA ASN A 6 -8.61 16.19 -23.77
C ASN A 6 -7.81 15.43 -22.71
N GLN A 7 -6.99 14.45 -23.13
CA GLN A 7 -6.04 13.81 -22.24
C GLN A 7 -5.07 14.89 -21.73
N SER A 8 -4.82 14.92 -20.42
CA SER A 8 -3.91 15.89 -19.81
C SER A 8 -2.51 15.79 -20.43
N SER A 9 -1.79 16.91 -20.47
CA SER A 9 -0.50 16.97 -21.18
C SER A 9 0.53 16.08 -20.48
N TRP A 10 0.44 15.94 -19.15
CA TRP A 10 1.31 15.10 -18.35
C TRP A 10 1.06 13.61 -18.59
N VAL A 11 -0.19 13.20 -18.83
CA VAL A 11 -0.51 11.79 -19.11
C VAL A 11 0.15 11.38 -20.41
N GLN A 12 0.07 12.21 -21.45
CA GLN A 12 0.70 11.89 -22.72
C GLN A 12 2.23 11.87 -22.62
N LYS A 13 2.84 12.90 -22.00
CA LYS A 13 4.30 12.93 -21.75
C LYS A 13 4.78 11.70 -20.97
N SER A 14 4.03 11.31 -19.95
CA SER A 14 4.33 10.14 -19.12
C SER A 14 4.19 8.85 -19.91
N LYS A 15 3.15 8.71 -20.74
CA LYS A 15 2.99 7.57 -21.64
C LYS A 15 4.17 7.42 -22.59
N ASP A 16 4.62 8.52 -23.18
CA ASP A 16 5.75 8.52 -24.11
C ASP A 16 7.06 8.12 -23.41
N GLU A 17 7.34 8.66 -22.22
CA GLU A 17 8.51 8.30 -21.41
C GLU A 17 8.47 6.81 -20.99
N ILE A 18 7.34 6.34 -20.48
CA ILE A 18 7.15 4.93 -20.10
C ILE A 18 7.34 4.03 -21.31
N ASN A 19 6.71 4.35 -22.45
CA ASN A 19 6.85 3.57 -23.68
C ASN A 19 8.30 3.54 -24.20
N ASN A 20 9.05 4.63 -24.06
CA ASN A 20 10.48 4.67 -24.41
C ASN A 20 11.31 3.75 -23.51
N VAL A 21 11.01 3.67 -22.21
CA VAL A 21 11.64 2.71 -21.30
C VAL A 21 11.23 1.29 -21.66
N LEU A 22 9.95 1.04 -21.89
CA LEU A 22 9.43 -0.27 -22.30
C LEU A 22 10.03 -0.76 -23.62
N ALA A 23 10.36 0.13 -24.56
CA ALA A 23 11.00 -0.23 -25.83
C ALA A 23 12.40 -0.86 -25.66
N LYS A 24 13.08 -0.63 -24.52
CA LYS A 24 14.36 -1.27 -24.18
C LYS A 24 14.21 -2.75 -23.83
N PHE A 25 13.01 -3.18 -23.48
CA PHE A 25 12.71 -4.56 -23.18
C PHE A 25 12.21 -5.27 -24.43
N ASN A 26 12.67 -6.50 -24.64
CA ASN A 26 12.17 -7.31 -25.74
C ASN A 26 10.67 -7.57 -25.55
N LYS A 27 9.84 -7.06 -26.48
CA LYS A 27 8.39 -7.28 -26.54
C LYS A 27 8.12 -8.77 -26.72
N SER A 28 8.18 -9.50 -25.62
CA SER A 28 7.76 -10.88 -25.55
C SER A 28 6.24 -10.90 -25.39
N LYS A 29 5.57 -11.97 -25.85
CA LYS A 29 4.15 -12.25 -25.54
C LYS A 29 3.99 -12.63 -24.06
N VAL A 30 4.51 -11.80 -23.17
CA VAL A 30 4.42 -11.97 -21.73
C VAL A 30 3.07 -11.43 -21.29
N ILE A 31 2.36 -12.29 -20.56
CA ILE A 31 1.12 -11.94 -19.87
C ILE A 31 1.52 -11.82 -18.40
N PHE A 32 1.40 -10.62 -17.83
CA PHE A 32 1.78 -10.34 -16.43
C PHE A 32 0.75 -10.83 -15.42
N LYS A 33 -0.45 -11.18 -15.90
CA LYS A 33 -1.59 -11.61 -15.09
C LYS A 33 -1.27 -12.76 -14.13
N ALA A 34 -1.38 -12.49 -12.83
CA ALA A 34 -1.45 -13.49 -11.77
C ALA A 34 -2.32 -14.70 -12.16
N PRO A 35 -1.92 -15.95 -11.83
CA PRO A 35 -2.76 -17.11 -12.10
C PRO A 35 -4.06 -16.91 -11.32
N THR A 36 -5.20 -17.22 -11.95
CA THR A 36 -6.50 -17.13 -11.25
C THR A 36 -6.49 -17.99 -9.98
N LYS A 37 -7.26 -17.62 -8.95
CA LYS A 37 -7.37 -18.42 -7.71
C LYS A 37 -7.58 -19.92 -7.98
N LYS A 38 -8.40 -20.25 -9.00
CA LYS A 38 -8.60 -21.63 -9.48
C LYS A 38 -7.29 -22.30 -9.95
N ARG A 39 -6.51 -21.62 -10.79
CA ARG A 39 -5.21 -22.14 -11.26
C ARG A 39 -4.18 -22.23 -10.13
N GLN A 40 -4.18 -21.27 -9.20
CA GLN A 40 -3.32 -21.34 -8.00
C GLN A 40 -3.66 -22.56 -7.14
N ILE A 41 -4.95 -22.85 -6.94
CA ILE A 41 -5.41 -24.05 -6.24
C ILE A 41 -4.93 -25.32 -6.97
N VAL A 42 -5.06 -25.38 -8.30
CA VAL A 42 -4.56 -26.53 -9.07
C VAL A 42 -3.05 -26.71 -8.90
N VAL A 43 -2.25 -25.64 -9.00
CA VAL A 43 -0.79 -25.69 -8.80
C VAL A 43 -0.45 -26.11 -7.36
N ARG A 44 -1.20 -25.64 -6.35
CA ARG A 44 -1.04 -26.06 -4.95
C ARG A 44 -1.36 -27.55 -4.75
N TRP A 45 -2.40 -28.06 -5.38
CA TRP A 45 -2.72 -29.49 -5.35
C TRP A 45 -1.65 -30.31 -6.07
N MET A 46 -1.15 -29.85 -7.22
CA MET A 46 -0.05 -30.52 -7.92
C MET A 46 1.21 -30.57 -7.05
N LEU A 47 1.54 -29.49 -6.33
CA LEU A 47 2.67 -29.42 -5.38
C LEU A 47 2.59 -30.46 -4.27
N PHE A 48 1.40 -30.88 -3.89
CA PHE A 48 1.20 -31.92 -2.90
C PHE A 48 1.15 -33.32 -3.54
N ILE A 49 0.44 -33.46 -4.66
CA ILE A 49 0.17 -34.74 -5.31
C ILE A 49 1.42 -35.31 -5.98
N GLY A 50 2.24 -34.49 -6.66
CA GLY A 50 3.47 -34.96 -7.35
C GLY A 50 4.46 -35.66 -6.40
N PRO A 51 4.90 -34.99 -5.32
CA PRO A 51 5.78 -35.59 -4.32
C PRO A 51 5.13 -36.78 -3.60
N LEU A 52 3.82 -36.70 -3.30
CA LEU A 52 3.10 -37.80 -2.65
C LEU A 52 3.05 -39.06 -3.53
N LEU A 53 2.75 -38.93 -4.81
CA LEU A 53 2.75 -40.05 -5.76
C LEU A 53 4.13 -40.68 -5.86
N THR A 54 5.18 -39.86 -5.91
CA THR A 54 6.57 -40.32 -5.94
C THR A 54 6.93 -41.11 -4.67
N LEU A 55 6.57 -40.59 -3.49
CA LEU A 55 6.78 -41.28 -2.20
C LEU A 55 6.02 -42.61 -2.11
N VAL A 56 4.74 -42.63 -2.51
CA VAL A 56 3.91 -43.84 -2.53
C VAL A 56 4.50 -44.89 -3.47
N ALA A 57 4.98 -44.46 -4.63
CA ALA A 57 5.59 -45.36 -5.60
C ALA A 57 6.90 -45.98 -5.07
N ILE A 58 7.76 -45.18 -4.42
CA ILE A 58 8.98 -45.66 -3.75
C ILE A 58 8.64 -46.69 -2.68
N PHE A 59 7.61 -46.43 -1.87
CA PHE A 59 7.15 -47.36 -0.84
C PHE A 59 6.63 -48.69 -1.44
N ILE A 60 5.84 -48.63 -2.50
CA ILE A 60 5.37 -49.82 -3.23
C ILE A 60 6.56 -50.60 -3.81
N PHE A 61 7.56 -49.90 -4.35
CA PHE A 61 8.79 -50.51 -4.88
C PHE A 61 9.54 -51.30 -3.80
N ALA A 62 9.71 -50.70 -2.63
CA ALA A 62 10.35 -51.35 -1.49
C ALA A 62 9.57 -52.59 -1.01
N MET A 63 8.24 -52.48 -0.92
CA MET A 63 7.36 -53.60 -0.56
C MET A 63 7.45 -54.77 -1.55
N PHE A 64 7.45 -54.48 -2.86
CA PHE A 64 7.54 -55.52 -3.89
C PHE A 64 8.91 -56.20 -3.90
N TYR A 65 9.97 -55.43 -3.63
CA TYR A 65 11.31 -55.97 -3.46
C TYR A 65 11.39 -56.95 -2.28
N ILE A 66 10.86 -56.56 -1.10
CA ILE A 66 10.83 -57.41 0.10
C ILE A 66 10.02 -58.69 -0.14
N LYS A 67 8.86 -58.58 -0.81
CA LYS A 67 7.95 -59.72 -1.06
C LYS A 67 8.33 -60.58 -2.27
N LYS A 68 9.42 -60.27 -2.98
CA LYS A 68 9.85 -60.97 -4.21
C LYS A 68 8.74 -61.08 -5.26
N THR A 69 7.96 -60.01 -5.42
CA THR A 69 6.86 -59.95 -6.38
C THR A 69 7.39 -60.13 -7.82
N PRO A 70 6.66 -60.81 -8.73
CA PRO A 70 7.07 -60.97 -10.12
C PRO A 70 7.32 -59.62 -10.82
N GLY A 71 8.33 -59.59 -11.70
CA GLY A 71 8.82 -58.38 -12.38
C GLY A 71 7.74 -57.56 -13.11
N VAL A 72 6.72 -58.22 -13.66
CA VAL A 72 5.63 -57.56 -14.40
C VAL A 72 4.84 -56.53 -13.55
N TYR A 73 4.79 -56.72 -12.23
CA TYR A 73 4.04 -55.83 -11.35
C TYR A 73 4.77 -54.52 -11.03
N TYR A 74 6.08 -54.42 -11.31
CA TYR A 74 6.85 -53.18 -11.14
C TYR A 74 6.46 -52.09 -12.14
N VAL A 75 5.70 -52.42 -13.19
CA VAL A 75 5.15 -51.44 -14.13
C VAL A 75 4.30 -50.39 -13.40
N ILE A 76 3.54 -50.79 -12.38
CA ILE A 76 2.67 -49.88 -11.62
C ILE A 76 3.46 -48.77 -10.90
N PRO A 77 4.42 -49.07 -9.99
CA PRO A 77 5.20 -48.03 -9.34
C PRO A 77 6.05 -47.21 -10.33
N VAL A 78 6.53 -47.80 -11.43
CA VAL A 78 7.26 -47.06 -12.46
C VAL A 78 6.37 -45.99 -13.12
N LEU A 79 5.15 -46.36 -13.53
CA LEU A 79 4.20 -45.39 -14.11
C LEU A 79 3.82 -44.29 -13.11
N THR A 80 3.66 -44.64 -11.83
CA THR A 80 3.36 -43.66 -10.78
C THR A 80 4.50 -42.66 -10.56
N ILE A 81 5.76 -43.10 -10.62
CA ILE A 81 6.94 -42.19 -10.56
C ILE A 81 6.94 -41.26 -11.77
N ILE A 82 6.73 -41.79 -12.98
CA ILE A 82 6.69 -40.97 -14.20
C ILE A 82 5.60 -39.90 -14.08
N LEU A 83 4.41 -40.26 -13.60
CA LEU A 83 3.32 -39.32 -13.39
C LEU A 83 3.67 -38.24 -12.33
N GLY A 84 4.31 -38.63 -11.23
CA GLY A 84 4.82 -37.70 -10.22
C GLY A 84 5.81 -36.68 -10.79
N LEU A 85 6.80 -37.16 -11.56
CA LEU A 85 7.79 -36.31 -12.24
C LEU A 85 7.17 -35.36 -13.26
N VAL A 86 6.11 -35.76 -13.97
CA VAL A 86 5.37 -34.89 -14.88
C VAL A 86 4.70 -33.74 -14.13
N PHE A 87 4.07 -34.02 -12.97
CA PHE A 87 3.50 -32.98 -12.12
C PHE A 87 4.58 -32.02 -11.59
N ASP A 88 5.70 -32.55 -11.10
CA ASP A 88 6.82 -31.74 -10.60
C ASP A 88 7.43 -30.86 -11.70
N GLY A 89 7.62 -31.42 -12.91
CA GLY A 89 8.10 -30.67 -14.07
C GLY A 89 7.17 -29.52 -14.46
N PHE A 90 5.86 -29.73 -14.41
CA PHE A 90 4.86 -28.69 -14.67
C PHE A 90 4.93 -27.57 -13.62
N ILE A 91 5.07 -27.91 -12.34
CA ILE A 91 5.22 -26.93 -11.26
C ILE A 91 6.48 -26.10 -11.45
N ILE A 92 7.64 -26.75 -11.69
CA ILE A 92 8.92 -26.08 -11.91
C ILE A 92 8.80 -25.12 -13.09
N PHE A 93 8.18 -25.54 -14.19
CA PHE A 93 7.92 -24.66 -15.33
C PHE A 93 7.11 -23.40 -14.94
N TYR A 94 6.04 -23.57 -14.17
CA TYR A 94 5.22 -22.44 -13.71
C TYR A 94 5.98 -21.52 -12.77
N LEU A 95 6.75 -22.06 -11.81
CA LEU A 95 7.56 -21.28 -10.89
C LEU A 95 8.62 -20.46 -11.65
N ILE A 96 9.37 -21.09 -12.55
CA ILE A 96 10.38 -20.40 -13.38
C ILE A 96 9.72 -19.29 -14.21
N LYS A 97 8.57 -19.57 -14.84
CA LYS A 97 7.82 -18.58 -15.61
C LYS A 97 7.40 -17.40 -14.73
N TRP A 98 6.89 -17.66 -13.53
CA TRP A 98 6.43 -16.62 -12.61
C TRP A 98 7.57 -15.76 -12.07
N THR A 99 8.67 -16.37 -11.66
CA THR A 99 9.86 -15.64 -11.20
C THR A 99 10.42 -14.75 -12.31
N LYS A 100 10.40 -15.21 -13.57
CA LYS A 100 10.82 -14.38 -14.72
C LYS A 100 9.90 -13.17 -14.92
N ILE A 101 8.59 -13.34 -14.80
CA ILE A 101 7.61 -12.25 -14.93
C ILE A 101 7.76 -11.23 -13.81
N MET A 102 7.85 -11.70 -12.55
CA MET A 102 8.06 -10.82 -11.39
C MET A 102 9.37 -10.04 -11.49
N ARG A 103 10.46 -10.69 -11.92
CA ARG A 103 11.74 -10.02 -12.16
C ARG A 103 11.64 -8.99 -13.29
N LEU A 104 10.91 -9.29 -14.36
CA LEU A 104 10.70 -8.35 -15.46
C LEU A 104 9.91 -7.12 -15.01
N GLN A 105 8.81 -7.30 -14.28
CA GLN A 105 8.02 -6.21 -13.71
C GLN A 105 8.89 -5.33 -12.81
N LYS A 106 9.64 -5.94 -11.88
CA LYS A 106 10.57 -5.22 -11.02
C LYS A 106 11.59 -4.41 -11.83
N ASN A 107 12.24 -5.03 -12.82
CA ASN A 107 13.22 -4.35 -13.66
C ASN A 107 12.61 -3.17 -14.45
N ILE A 108 11.35 -3.26 -14.89
CA ILE A 108 10.66 -2.15 -15.56
C ILE A 108 10.48 -0.99 -14.58
N LEU A 109 9.92 -1.28 -13.39
CA LEU A 109 9.68 -0.26 -12.36
C LEU A 109 11.00 0.38 -11.86
N ASP A 110 12.06 -0.41 -11.69
CA ASP A 110 13.36 0.08 -11.20
C ASP A 110 14.06 1.04 -12.18
N ILE A 111 13.75 0.96 -13.49
CA ILE A 111 14.35 1.84 -14.52
C ILE A 111 13.54 3.11 -14.76
N LEU A 112 12.25 3.12 -14.40
CA LEU A 112 11.39 4.26 -14.60
C LEU A 112 11.78 5.40 -13.66
N ASP A 113 11.94 6.60 -14.21
CA ASP A 113 12.18 7.82 -13.44
C ASP A 113 10.86 8.32 -12.86
N PHE A 114 10.37 7.65 -11.82
CA PHE A 114 9.12 8.00 -11.18
C PHE A 114 9.13 9.41 -10.61
N LYS A 115 10.29 9.92 -10.16
CA LYS A 115 10.41 11.31 -9.72
C LYS A 115 9.95 12.26 -10.82
N LYS A 116 10.52 12.12 -12.02
CA LYS A 116 10.15 12.91 -13.20
C LYS A 116 8.69 12.75 -13.59
N LEU A 117 8.15 11.52 -13.53
CA LEU A 117 6.75 11.27 -13.84
C LEU A 117 5.80 11.96 -12.84
N TYR A 118 6.07 11.86 -11.54
CA TYR A 118 5.28 12.53 -10.50
C TYR A 118 5.42 14.06 -10.59
N ASP A 119 6.60 14.59 -10.89
CA ASP A 119 6.80 16.04 -11.11
C ASP A 119 5.85 16.56 -12.22
N TRP A 120 5.73 15.84 -13.34
CA TRP A 120 4.78 16.21 -14.40
C TRP A 120 3.32 16.13 -13.94
N GLY A 121 2.97 15.10 -13.19
CA GLY A 121 1.61 14.94 -12.66
C GLY A 121 1.23 16.04 -11.66
N LEU A 122 2.15 16.40 -10.77
CA LEU A 122 1.94 17.45 -9.75
C LEU A 122 1.70 18.82 -10.40
N GLN A 123 2.50 19.19 -11.41
CA GLN A 123 2.39 20.47 -12.11
C GLN A 123 1.04 20.72 -12.78
N GLU A 124 0.28 19.68 -13.10
CA GLU A 124 -1.06 19.78 -13.69
C GLU A 124 -2.18 19.47 -12.71
N THR A 125 -1.87 18.87 -11.55
CA THR A 125 -2.88 18.49 -10.54
C THR A 125 -3.13 19.62 -9.53
N PHE A 126 -2.09 20.40 -9.25
CA PHE A 126 -2.09 21.49 -8.27
C PHE A 126 -1.86 22.83 -8.97
N GLU A 127 -2.49 23.89 -8.48
CA GLU A 127 -2.21 25.27 -8.91
C GLU A 127 -0.86 25.72 -8.37
N ASP A 128 -0.56 25.33 -7.13
CA ASP A 128 0.70 25.62 -6.47
C ASP A 128 1.82 24.69 -6.95
N LYS A 129 3.04 25.25 -6.99
CA LYS A 129 4.22 24.48 -7.36
C LYS A 129 4.67 23.56 -6.22
N ILE A 130 4.43 22.27 -6.38
CA ILE A 130 4.93 21.20 -5.50
C ILE A 130 6.05 20.43 -6.22
N ASP A 131 7.25 20.42 -5.64
CA ASP A 131 8.43 19.73 -6.18
C ASP A 131 8.60 18.36 -5.51
N VAL A 132 8.89 17.31 -6.28
CA VAL A 132 9.29 16.01 -5.70
C VAL A 132 10.73 16.10 -5.20
N ILE A 133 10.94 15.78 -3.91
CA ILE A 133 12.28 15.63 -3.35
C ILE A 133 12.83 14.27 -3.77
N ASN A 134 12.14 13.20 -3.34
CA ASN A 134 12.46 11.81 -3.64
C ASN A 134 11.23 10.90 -3.41
N ILE A 135 11.36 9.65 -3.83
CA ILE A 135 10.48 8.54 -3.45
C ILE A 135 11.38 7.53 -2.74
N SER A 136 11.06 7.19 -1.48
CA SER A 136 11.93 6.34 -0.68
C SER A 136 11.15 5.46 0.30
N SER A 137 11.81 4.50 0.94
CA SER A 137 11.23 3.66 2.00
C SER A 137 11.31 4.34 3.39
N SER A 138 11.35 5.67 3.41
CA SER A 138 11.48 6.47 4.63
C SER A 138 10.77 7.80 4.47
N TYR A 139 10.16 8.26 5.55
CA TYR A 139 9.63 9.61 5.63
C TYR A 139 10.77 10.60 5.86
N ASN A 140 10.90 11.62 5.01
CA ASN A 140 11.79 12.76 5.29
C ASN A 140 11.24 13.56 6.48
N LEU A 141 9.92 13.67 6.58
CA LEU A 141 9.20 14.14 7.76
C LEU A 141 8.62 12.94 8.51
N PRO A 142 9.32 12.38 9.51
CA PRO A 142 8.82 11.21 10.21
C PRO A 142 7.45 11.50 10.84
N PRO A 143 6.54 10.50 10.84
CA PRO A 143 5.29 10.63 11.59
C PRO A 143 5.56 10.89 13.08
N SER A 144 4.57 11.45 13.76
CA SER A 144 4.59 11.66 15.21
C SER A 144 5.12 10.45 15.98
N LYS A 145 5.88 10.69 17.05
CA LYS A 145 6.45 9.66 17.95
C LYS A 145 5.36 8.85 18.65
N VAL A 146 4.14 9.36 18.70
CA VAL A 146 2.96 8.66 19.22
C VAL A 146 2.62 7.44 18.34
N ILE A 147 2.97 7.46 17.05
CA ILE A 147 2.84 6.28 16.19
C ILE A 147 3.97 5.33 16.55
N ASN A 148 3.62 4.21 17.20
CA ASN A 148 4.58 3.19 17.53
C ASN A 148 5.09 2.49 16.24
N LEU A 149 6.32 2.82 15.83
CA LEU A 149 7.05 2.20 14.72
C LEU A 149 7.97 1.06 15.17
N GLU A 150 7.78 0.51 16.38
CA GLU A 150 8.55 -0.62 16.87
C GLU A 150 8.20 -1.93 16.11
N ASN A 151 8.72 -3.05 16.62
CA ASN A 151 8.67 -4.38 16.03
C ASN A 151 7.32 -4.71 15.34
N ASP A 152 7.40 -5.41 14.21
CA ASP A 152 6.26 -5.76 13.34
C ASP A 152 5.62 -4.56 12.60
N THR A 153 6.38 -3.50 12.30
CA THR A 153 6.00 -2.46 11.32
C THR A 153 6.98 -2.36 10.16
N LYS A 154 6.49 -1.89 9.00
CA LYS A 154 7.28 -1.60 7.79
C LYS A 154 6.77 -0.30 7.19
N VAL A 155 7.68 0.65 6.95
CA VAL A 155 7.41 1.81 6.10
C VAL A 155 7.42 1.35 4.64
N ASP A 156 6.32 1.56 3.94
CA ASP A 156 6.21 1.29 2.50
C ASP A 156 6.86 2.45 1.71
N GLN A 157 6.62 2.55 0.39
CA GLN A 157 7.15 3.71 -0.36
C GLN A 157 6.44 5.01 0.06
N VAL A 158 7.25 6.05 0.23
CA VAL A 158 6.85 7.40 0.66
C VAL A 158 7.22 8.39 -0.43
N LEU A 159 6.26 9.21 -0.82
CA LEU A 159 6.43 10.37 -1.68
C LEU A 159 6.80 11.58 -0.81
N ASN A 160 8.06 12.02 -0.88
CA ASN A 160 8.55 13.17 -0.14
C ASN A 160 8.57 14.39 -1.06
N LEU A 161 7.86 15.45 -0.67
CA LEU A 161 7.62 16.63 -1.50
C LEU A 161 7.98 17.93 -0.77
N LYS A 162 8.20 18.98 -1.55
CA LYS A 162 8.43 20.32 -1.06
C LYS A 162 7.47 21.31 -1.72
N HIS A 163 6.79 22.09 -0.91
CA HIS A 163 6.08 23.28 -1.32
C HIS A 163 6.78 24.52 -0.75
N SER A 164 6.50 25.70 -1.31
CA SER A 164 7.08 26.97 -0.85
C SER A 164 6.76 27.28 0.63
N ASN A 165 5.64 26.75 1.13
CA ASN A 165 5.14 27.02 2.48
C ASN A 165 5.20 25.81 3.43
N CYS A 166 5.48 24.60 2.93
CA CYS A 166 5.51 23.40 3.76
C CYS A 166 6.37 22.30 3.14
N GLU A 167 6.89 21.43 4.01
CA GLU A 167 7.41 20.11 3.62
C GLU A 167 6.30 19.08 3.80
N ILE A 168 6.28 18.07 2.93
CA ILE A 168 5.21 17.07 2.86
C ILE A 168 5.82 15.68 2.72
N SER A 169 5.30 14.69 3.43
CA SER A 169 5.61 13.27 3.16
C SER A 169 4.34 12.44 3.23
N LEU A 170 4.01 11.77 2.12
CA LEU A 170 2.81 10.95 1.94
C LEU A 170 3.22 9.49 1.72
N GLY A 171 2.66 8.57 2.49
CA GLY A 171 2.97 7.16 2.34
C GLY A 171 2.09 6.28 3.20
N THR A 172 2.43 4.99 3.22
CA THR A 172 1.74 4.01 4.06
C THR A 172 2.72 3.31 5.00
N ILE A 173 2.20 2.84 6.13
CA ILE A 173 2.92 1.97 7.05
C ILE A 173 2.11 0.69 7.18
N THR A 174 2.76 -0.44 6.94
CA THR A 174 2.16 -1.76 7.16
C THR A 174 2.53 -2.24 8.57
N HIS A 175 1.54 -2.62 9.38
CA HIS A 175 1.72 -3.21 10.69
C HIS A 175 1.19 -4.64 10.72
N LYS A 176 1.97 -5.56 11.27
CA LYS A 176 1.60 -6.96 11.47
C LYS A 176 1.19 -7.16 12.91
N THR A 177 0.00 -7.69 13.11
CA THR A 177 -0.50 -8.09 14.42
C THR A 177 -1.09 -9.51 14.35
N LYS A 178 -1.66 -9.99 15.45
CA LYS A 178 -2.16 -11.35 15.59
C LYS A 178 -3.63 -11.33 15.96
N LYS A 179 -4.46 -12.03 15.19
CA LYS A 179 -5.84 -12.29 15.57
C LYS A 179 -5.89 -13.58 16.40
N LYS A 180 -6.32 -13.50 17.66
CA LYS A 180 -6.65 -14.70 18.42
C LYS A 180 -7.85 -15.37 17.76
N THR A 181 -7.67 -16.60 17.31
CA THR A 181 -8.80 -17.45 16.88
C THR A 181 -9.28 -18.29 18.07
N SER A 182 -10.42 -18.97 17.94
CA SER A 182 -10.98 -19.82 19.00
C SER A 182 -10.11 -21.04 19.32
N SER A 183 -9.17 -21.40 18.45
CA SER A 183 -8.09 -22.33 18.73
C SER A 183 -6.86 -21.56 19.23
N ASN A 184 -5.95 -22.20 19.98
CA ASN A 184 -4.68 -21.61 20.45
C ASN A 184 -3.72 -21.16 19.31
N TYR A 185 -4.22 -21.06 18.07
CA TYR A 185 -3.55 -20.53 16.91
C TYR A 185 -3.84 -19.03 16.75
N ALA A 186 -2.78 -18.25 16.56
CA ALA A 186 -2.87 -16.83 16.28
C ALA A 186 -2.44 -16.59 14.83
N GLU A 187 -3.38 -16.21 13.98
CA GLU A 187 -3.09 -15.93 12.57
C GLU A 187 -2.50 -14.51 12.44
N PRO A 188 -1.40 -14.33 11.69
CA PRO A 188 -0.89 -13.00 11.40
C PRO A 188 -1.90 -12.24 10.53
N ILE A 189 -2.21 -11.01 10.92
CA ILE A 189 -3.01 -10.07 10.15
C ILE A 189 -2.19 -8.81 9.89
N PHE A 190 -2.38 -8.22 8.72
CA PHE A 190 -1.62 -7.05 8.27
C PHE A 190 -2.59 -5.90 8.04
N TYR A 191 -2.32 -4.77 8.70
CA TYR A 191 -3.01 -3.52 8.50
C TYR A 191 -2.10 -2.54 7.79
N ARG A 192 -2.60 -1.89 6.76
CA ARG A 192 -1.92 -0.77 6.12
C ARG A 192 -2.58 0.53 6.54
N VAL A 193 -1.76 1.46 7.01
CA VAL A 193 -2.16 2.75 7.57
C VAL A 193 -1.65 3.85 6.63
N PRO A 194 -2.54 4.56 5.91
CA PRO A 194 -2.16 5.73 5.12
C PRO A 194 -1.85 6.92 6.03
N ILE A 195 -0.75 7.61 5.74
CA ILE A 195 -0.22 8.70 6.55
C ILE A 195 0.20 9.86 5.65
N LEU A 196 -0.21 11.06 6.04
CA LEU A 196 0.34 12.32 5.54
C LEU A 196 1.05 13.03 6.70
N THR A 197 2.27 13.50 6.47
CA THR A 197 2.97 14.39 7.40
C THR A 197 3.23 15.73 6.71
N LEU A 198 3.06 16.81 7.47
CA LEU A 198 3.17 18.17 7.00
C LEU A 198 3.94 18.99 8.03
N LYS A 199 4.95 19.72 7.56
CA LYS A 199 5.67 20.70 8.38
C LYS A 199 5.53 22.08 7.75
N PRO A 200 4.68 22.96 8.28
CA PRO A 200 4.58 24.32 7.77
C PRO A 200 5.87 25.09 8.05
N LEU A 201 6.41 25.76 7.03
CA LEU A 201 7.66 26.51 7.12
C LEU A 201 7.43 27.94 7.66
N LYS A 202 6.23 28.48 7.48
CA LYS A 202 5.88 29.88 7.82
C LYS A 202 4.99 30.03 9.07
N LYS A 203 4.30 28.96 9.49
CA LYS A 203 3.39 28.95 10.64
C LYS A 203 3.83 27.85 11.61
N SER A 204 4.40 28.23 12.75
CA SER A 204 4.84 27.23 13.73
C SER A 204 3.63 26.63 14.44
N VAL A 205 3.50 25.30 14.40
CA VAL A 205 2.51 24.56 15.19
C VAL A 205 3.23 23.95 16.38
N ILE A 206 3.29 24.67 17.50
CA ILE A 206 4.13 24.29 18.65
C ILE A 206 3.37 23.35 19.62
N ASP A 207 2.08 23.15 19.39
CA ASP A 207 1.22 22.53 20.38
C ASP A 207 1.14 21.03 20.21
N ASN A 208 1.41 20.29 21.28
CA ASN A 208 1.28 18.83 21.35
C ASN A 208 -0.19 18.47 21.52
N VAL A 209 -0.90 18.34 20.41
CA VAL A 209 -2.36 18.13 20.37
C VAL A 209 -2.68 16.92 19.52
N THR A 210 -3.57 16.06 20.01
CA THR A 210 -4.18 14.97 19.25
C THR A 210 -5.67 15.20 19.14
N ILE A 211 -6.25 15.02 17.96
CA ILE A 211 -7.68 15.13 17.72
C ILE A 211 -8.13 13.88 16.98
N GLN A 212 -9.12 13.19 17.52
CA GLN A 212 -9.67 11.95 16.93
C GLN A 212 -11.16 11.82 17.22
N LEU A 213 -11.87 11.01 16.43
CA LEU A 213 -13.26 10.69 16.73
C LEU A 213 -13.38 9.90 18.03
N VAL A 214 -14.46 10.14 18.79
CA VAL A 214 -14.78 9.41 20.03
C VAL A 214 -14.87 7.90 19.80
N ASP A 215 -15.48 7.49 18.69
CA ASP A 215 -15.67 6.08 18.34
C ASP A 215 -14.37 5.38 17.88
N LEU A 216 -13.34 6.15 17.53
CA LEU A 216 -12.03 5.64 17.10
C LEU A 216 -11.06 5.43 18.26
N ASN A 217 -11.53 5.28 19.50
CA ASN A 217 -10.74 5.12 20.72
C ASN A 217 -9.94 3.79 20.74
N ASN A 218 -8.99 3.69 19.81
CA ASN A 218 -8.09 2.59 19.58
C ASN A 218 -6.90 2.72 20.53
N ASP A 219 -6.37 1.57 20.98
CA ASP A 219 -5.22 1.50 21.89
C ASP A 219 -3.94 2.15 21.34
N PHE A 220 -3.91 2.53 20.05
CA PHE A 220 -2.79 3.21 19.40
C PHE A 220 -2.66 4.71 19.77
N PHE A 221 -3.76 5.37 20.14
CA PHE A 221 -3.79 6.84 20.32
C PHE A 221 -4.59 7.23 21.56
N ARG A 222 -4.08 6.88 22.74
CA ARG A 222 -4.64 7.36 24.01
C ARG A 222 -3.80 8.52 24.55
N PRO A 223 -4.26 9.77 24.41
CA PRO A 223 -3.57 10.88 25.04
C PRO A 223 -3.61 10.72 26.55
N ALA A 224 -2.51 11.07 27.23
CA ALA A 224 -2.40 10.96 28.68
C ALA A 224 -3.43 11.85 29.42
N GLN A 225 -3.88 12.92 28.78
CA GLN A 225 -4.90 13.84 29.29
C GLN A 225 -5.82 14.28 28.15
N THR A 226 -7.13 14.26 28.41
CA THR A 226 -8.15 14.80 27.51
C THR A 226 -8.63 16.15 27.99
N ILE A 227 -8.92 17.06 27.05
CA ILE A 227 -9.35 18.43 27.34
C ILE A 227 -10.66 18.69 26.61
N LYS A 228 -11.61 19.34 27.29
CA LYS A 228 -12.86 19.81 26.68
C LYS A 228 -12.62 21.18 26.03
N THR A 229 -13.10 21.33 24.80
CA THR A 229 -12.94 22.58 24.02
C THR A 229 -13.95 23.66 24.42
N GLY A 230 -14.98 23.29 25.18
CA GLY A 230 -16.07 24.19 25.59
C GLY A 230 -17.19 24.28 24.56
N ASN A 231 -17.10 23.55 23.44
CA ASN A 231 -18.14 23.37 22.45
C ASN A 231 -18.69 21.94 22.55
N SER A 232 -19.88 21.77 23.15
CA SER A 232 -20.44 20.43 23.38
C SER A 232 -20.64 19.64 22.09
N ALA A 233 -21.10 20.28 21.02
CA ALA A 233 -21.31 19.61 19.73
C ALA A 233 -20.00 19.06 19.15
N PHE A 234 -18.87 19.71 19.41
CA PHE A 234 -17.56 19.21 19.02
C PHE A 234 -17.07 18.11 19.97
N ASP A 235 -17.17 18.36 21.27
CA ASP A 235 -16.68 17.48 22.35
C ASP A 235 -17.46 16.16 22.48
N ASP A 236 -18.62 16.04 21.82
CA ASP A 236 -19.43 14.83 21.69
C ASP A 236 -18.98 13.94 20.52
N ILE A 237 -18.33 14.53 19.50
CA ILE A 237 -17.88 13.85 18.28
C ILE A 237 -16.38 13.54 18.35
N PHE A 238 -15.59 14.47 18.91
CA PHE A 238 -14.14 14.39 18.95
C PHE A 238 -13.59 14.33 20.37
N VAL A 239 -12.53 13.55 20.53
CA VAL A 239 -11.65 13.56 21.70
C VAL A 239 -10.42 14.38 21.37
N VAL A 240 -10.15 15.37 22.22
CA VAL A 240 -8.92 16.17 22.15
C VAL A 240 -7.98 15.79 23.28
N GLY A 241 -6.81 15.31 22.89
CA GLY A 241 -5.68 15.07 23.78
C GLY A 241 -4.71 16.25 23.74
N SER A 242 -4.35 16.82 24.88
CA SER A 242 -3.33 17.87 24.91
C SER A 242 -2.78 18.04 26.33
N ASN A 243 -1.55 18.56 26.43
CA ASN A 243 -0.97 19.02 27.69
C ASN A 243 -1.22 20.53 27.94
N GLN A 244 -1.84 21.24 27.01
CA GLN A 244 -2.12 22.68 27.09
C GLN A 244 -3.63 22.96 27.23
N LYS A 245 -3.99 23.90 28.11
CA LYS A 245 -5.38 24.30 28.34
C LYS A 245 -5.96 25.22 27.26
N ASP A 246 -5.13 26.01 26.58
CA ASP A 246 -5.57 26.91 25.50
C ASP A 246 -5.24 26.27 24.15
N LEU A 247 -6.29 25.92 23.41
CA LEU A 247 -6.21 25.27 22.10
C LEU A 247 -6.66 26.20 20.97
N SER A 248 -6.94 27.47 21.26
CA SER A 248 -7.59 28.41 20.33
C SER A 248 -6.82 28.63 19.03
N ARG A 249 -5.50 28.38 19.03
CA ARG A 249 -4.63 28.51 17.85
C ARG A 249 -4.70 27.32 16.88
N VAL A 250 -4.96 26.12 17.40
CA VAL A 250 -4.99 24.87 16.61
C VAL A 250 -6.43 24.42 16.34
N LEU A 251 -7.34 24.71 17.26
CA LEU A 251 -8.76 24.38 17.22
C LEU A 251 -9.63 25.64 17.43
N PRO A 252 -9.51 26.68 16.57
CA PRO A 252 -10.41 27.82 16.63
C PRO A 252 -11.87 27.39 16.34
N PRO A 253 -12.87 28.16 16.77
CA PRO A 253 -14.29 27.81 16.55
C PRO A 253 -14.65 27.54 15.08
N SER A 254 -13.99 28.22 14.13
CA SER A 254 -14.18 27.99 12.69
C SER A 254 -13.73 26.60 12.24
N VAL A 255 -12.63 26.09 12.78
CA VAL A 255 -12.11 24.74 12.49
C VAL A 255 -12.99 23.69 13.14
N GLN A 256 -13.44 23.90 14.38
CA GLN A 256 -14.38 22.99 15.04
C GLN A 256 -15.70 22.85 14.25
N ALA A 257 -16.27 23.96 13.78
CA ALA A 257 -17.50 23.94 12.98
C ALA A 257 -17.33 23.18 11.65
N LYS A 258 -16.20 23.38 10.96
CA LYS A 258 -15.86 22.63 9.74
C LYS A 258 -15.76 21.12 10.02
N LEU A 259 -15.06 20.73 11.08
CA LEU A 259 -14.91 19.31 11.43
C LEU A 259 -16.23 18.63 11.77
N ILE A 260 -17.14 19.32 12.47
CA ILE A 260 -18.50 18.83 12.71
C ILE A 260 -19.23 18.64 11.38
N SER A 261 -19.13 19.59 10.44
CA SER A 261 -19.81 19.48 9.15
C SER A 261 -19.28 18.34 8.27
N GLU A 262 -17.98 18.05 8.34
CA GLU A 262 -17.35 16.95 7.58
C GLU A 262 -17.71 15.57 8.13
N GLU A 263 -17.93 15.45 9.44
CA GLU A 263 -18.41 14.20 10.03
C GLU A 263 -19.82 13.86 9.52
N GLN A 264 -20.68 14.87 9.41
CA GLN A 264 -22.07 14.73 8.96
C GLN A 264 -22.20 14.35 7.47
N THR A 265 -21.15 14.55 6.67
CA THR A 265 -21.16 14.29 5.21
C THR A 265 -20.53 12.96 4.81
N SER A 266 -20.18 12.08 5.77
CA SER A 266 -19.67 10.72 5.53
C SER A 266 -18.19 10.62 5.09
N VAL A 267 -17.34 11.56 5.50
CA VAL A 267 -15.88 11.47 5.26
C VAL A 267 -15.21 10.77 6.44
N ALA A 268 -14.36 9.78 6.15
CA ALA A 268 -13.51 9.14 7.15
C ALA A 268 -12.48 10.17 7.67
N ILE A 269 -12.79 10.81 8.79
CA ILE A 269 -11.94 11.83 9.40
C ILE A 269 -10.65 11.18 9.92
N PRO A 270 -9.46 11.61 9.46
CA PRO A 270 -8.19 11.12 9.97
C PRO A 270 -7.97 11.54 11.42
N VAL A 271 -7.19 10.74 12.14
CA VAL A 271 -6.60 11.16 13.41
C VAL A 271 -5.55 12.22 13.11
N MET A 272 -5.61 13.34 13.81
CA MET A 272 -4.67 14.44 13.69
C MET A 272 -3.75 14.45 14.88
N ILE A 273 -2.45 14.56 14.62
CA ILE A 273 -1.45 14.73 15.66
C ILE A 273 -0.56 15.91 15.29
N PHE A 274 -0.57 16.91 16.15
CA PHE A 274 0.33 18.03 16.13
C PHE A 274 1.42 17.76 17.15
N GLU A 275 2.66 17.58 16.70
CA GLU A 275 3.81 17.32 17.57
C GLU A 275 5.07 17.89 16.93
N ASP A 276 5.92 18.56 17.72
CA ASP A 276 7.22 19.07 17.27
C ASP A 276 7.19 19.92 15.97
N GLY A 277 6.11 20.68 15.73
CA GLY A 277 5.97 21.48 14.51
C GLY A 277 5.43 20.72 13.29
N ILE A 278 5.05 19.45 13.47
CA ILE A 278 4.61 18.56 12.39
C ILE A 278 3.13 18.20 12.64
N LEU A 279 2.31 18.37 11.61
CA LEU A 279 0.98 17.79 11.52
C LEU A 279 1.08 16.41 10.88
N THR A 280 0.68 15.38 11.61
CA THR A 280 0.52 14.01 11.12
C THR A 280 -0.96 13.70 11.00
N LEU A 281 -1.41 13.33 9.80
CA LEU A 281 -2.74 12.82 9.53
C LEU A 281 -2.66 11.31 9.34
N ILE A 282 -3.49 10.58 10.08
CA ILE A 282 -3.55 9.13 10.04
C ILE A 282 -4.94 8.73 9.57
N PHE A 283 -5.02 8.20 8.35
CA PHE A 283 -6.29 7.79 7.75
C PHE A 283 -6.67 6.38 8.19
N GLN A 284 -7.94 6.01 7.92
CA GLN A 284 -8.47 4.71 8.29
C GLN A 284 -7.62 3.56 7.72
N SER A 285 -7.16 2.69 8.62
CA SER A 285 -6.39 1.50 8.24
C SER A 285 -7.26 0.47 7.52
N TYR A 286 -6.66 -0.34 6.65
CA TYR A 286 -7.35 -1.46 5.99
C TYR A 286 -6.48 -2.72 5.97
N LEU A 287 -7.15 -3.87 5.81
CA LEU A 287 -6.48 -5.17 5.73
C LEU A 287 -5.79 -5.38 4.39
N VAL A 288 -4.59 -5.96 4.44
CA VAL A 288 -3.78 -6.34 3.27
C VAL A 288 -3.34 -7.81 3.38
N GLU A 289 -3.03 -8.44 2.25
CA GLU A 289 -2.69 -9.88 2.19
C GLU A 289 -1.31 -10.20 2.81
N GLY A 290 -0.44 -9.21 2.97
CA GLY A 290 0.87 -9.35 3.59
C GLY A 290 1.81 -8.18 3.33
N TRP A 291 3.08 -8.35 3.70
CA TRP A 291 4.13 -7.33 3.51
C TRP A 291 4.37 -6.85 2.08
N ASN A 292 4.00 -7.69 1.10
CA ASN A 292 4.24 -7.46 -0.32
C ASN A 292 2.93 -7.18 -1.08
N ASP A 293 1.84 -6.91 -0.37
CA ASP A 293 0.60 -6.46 -1.00
C ASP A 293 0.80 -5.06 -1.62
N HIS A 294 0.48 -4.89 -2.90
CA HIS A 294 0.73 -3.67 -3.67
C HIS A 294 -0.30 -2.54 -3.41
N LYS A 295 -1.40 -2.83 -2.71
CA LYS A 295 -2.55 -1.91 -2.58
C LYS A 295 -2.21 -0.61 -1.81
N MET A 296 -2.39 0.54 -2.48
CA MET A 296 -2.04 1.90 -2.04
C MET A 296 -0.58 2.10 -1.59
N VAL A 297 0.34 1.23 -2.00
CA VAL A 297 1.77 1.54 -1.86
C VAL A 297 2.13 2.52 -2.98
N ILE A 298 2.74 3.66 -2.64
CA ILE A 298 3.19 4.63 -3.65
C ILE A 298 4.09 3.92 -4.65
N ASN A 299 3.86 4.17 -5.95
CA ASN A 299 4.76 3.68 -7.00
C ASN A 299 4.98 2.13 -7.00
N ASP A 300 4.05 1.38 -6.43
CA ASP A 300 4.01 -0.07 -6.55
C ASP A 300 2.85 -0.44 -7.47
N VAL A 301 3.19 -0.90 -8.67
CA VAL A 301 2.24 -1.18 -9.75
C VAL A 301 2.24 -2.67 -10.00
N GLU A 302 1.09 -3.32 -9.83
CA GLU A 302 0.88 -4.68 -10.32
C GLU A 302 0.38 -4.64 -11.77
N PHE A 303 1.09 -5.33 -12.67
CA PHE A 303 0.67 -5.41 -14.08
C PHE A 303 -0.34 -6.55 -14.23
N PHE A 304 -1.60 -6.21 -14.51
CA PHE A 304 -2.70 -7.19 -14.49
C PHE A 304 -2.98 -7.87 -15.84
N SER A 305 -2.20 -7.53 -16.85
CA SER A 305 -2.62 -7.55 -18.24
C SER A 305 -1.47 -7.95 -19.18
N ASP A 306 -1.61 -7.66 -20.47
CA ASP A 306 -0.55 -7.83 -21.45
C ASP A 306 0.36 -6.60 -21.51
N TRP A 307 1.40 -6.68 -22.33
CA TRP A 307 2.37 -5.61 -22.52
C TRP A 307 1.77 -4.27 -22.94
N GLU A 308 0.62 -4.26 -23.62
CA GLU A 308 -0.01 -3.04 -24.16
C GLU A 308 -0.66 -2.19 -23.07
N HIS A 309 -0.97 -2.80 -21.93
CA HIS A 309 -1.68 -2.17 -20.83
C HIS A 309 -0.75 -1.69 -19.70
N VAL A 310 0.50 -2.15 -19.66
CA VAL A 310 1.50 -1.76 -18.64
C VAL A 310 1.57 -0.25 -18.45
N THR A 311 1.62 0.50 -19.56
CA THR A 311 1.66 1.96 -19.54
C THR A 311 0.42 2.55 -18.87
N ASN A 312 -0.77 2.03 -19.17
CA ASN A 312 -2.01 2.51 -18.55
C ASN A 312 -2.11 2.11 -17.07
N ASP A 313 -1.62 0.93 -16.69
CA ASP A 313 -1.59 0.47 -15.30
C ASP A 313 -0.74 1.43 -14.44
N ILE A 314 0.44 1.82 -14.93
CA ILE A 314 1.32 2.79 -14.26
C ILE A 314 0.65 4.17 -14.15
N ILE A 315 0.10 4.69 -15.25
CA ILE A 315 -0.58 6.01 -15.26
C ILE A 315 -1.77 6.02 -14.29
N THR A 316 -2.57 4.96 -14.29
CA THR A 316 -3.73 4.84 -13.41
C THR A 316 -3.30 4.85 -11.95
N LYS A 317 -2.22 4.13 -11.61
CA LYS A 317 -1.67 4.13 -10.25
C LYS A 317 -1.20 5.53 -9.83
N MET A 318 -0.48 6.22 -10.71
CA MET A 318 -0.04 7.59 -10.44
C MET A 318 -1.21 8.55 -10.24
N GLN A 319 -2.28 8.44 -11.04
CA GLN A 319 -3.49 9.25 -10.87
C GLN A 319 -4.15 8.99 -9.51
N ILE A 320 -4.23 7.74 -9.08
CA ILE A 320 -4.75 7.37 -7.76
C ILE A 320 -3.90 8.03 -6.65
N ASP A 321 -2.57 7.99 -6.77
CA ASP A 321 -1.67 8.56 -5.78
C ASP A 321 -1.75 10.09 -5.72
N LEU A 322 -1.85 10.75 -6.87
CA LEU A 322 -2.01 12.21 -6.97
C LEU A 322 -3.36 12.67 -6.42
N ASN A 323 -4.44 11.94 -6.71
CA ASN A 323 -5.76 12.22 -6.12
C ASN A 323 -5.74 12.01 -4.61
N TRP A 324 -5.10 10.95 -4.12
CA TRP A 324 -4.95 10.73 -2.68
C TRP A 324 -4.16 11.85 -2.00
N LEU A 325 -3.07 12.33 -2.62
CA LEU A 325 -2.34 13.50 -2.13
C LEU A 325 -3.24 14.74 -2.09
N LYS A 326 -3.99 14.99 -3.17
CA LYS A 326 -4.90 16.14 -3.28
C LYS A 326 -5.97 16.12 -2.20
N ASP A 327 -6.62 14.98 -2.01
CA ASP A 327 -7.64 14.81 -0.98
C ASP A 327 -7.06 15.03 0.42
N SER A 328 -5.86 14.50 0.67
CA SER A 328 -5.17 14.66 1.95
C SER A 328 -4.74 16.11 2.23
N LEU A 329 -4.29 16.85 1.20
CA LEU A 329 -3.93 18.27 1.31
C LEU A 329 -5.15 19.17 1.44
N ASN A 330 -6.23 18.90 0.69
CA ASN A 330 -7.51 19.59 0.86
C ASN A 330 -8.01 19.47 2.29
N TRP A 331 -7.86 18.28 2.87
CA TRP A 331 -8.20 18.04 4.26
C TRP A 331 -7.35 18.87 5.22
N ALA A 332 -6.03 18.90 5.04
CA ALA A 332 -5.12 19.70 5.85
C ALA A 332 -5.33 21.23 5.71
N ASN A 333 -5.73 21.72 4.52
CA ASN A 333 -6.06 23.13 4.30
C ASN A 333 -7.26 23.60 5.14
N GLN A 334 -8.16 22.70 5.55
CA GLN A 334 -9.35 23.08 6.34
C GLN A 334 -8.99 23.69 7.70
N PHE A 335 -7.79 23.39 8.20
CA PHE A 335 -7.27 23.86 9.49
C PHE A 335 -6.59 25.23 9.40
N ASP A 336 -6.49 25.82 8.21
CA ASP A 336 -5.72 27.03 7.94
C ASP A 336 -4.24 26.88 8.41
N ILE A 337 -3.74 25.64 8.47
CA ILE A 337 -2.37 25.29 8.91
C ILE A 337 -1.42 25.30 7.71
N ILE A 338 -1.92 24.90 6.55
CA ILE A 338 -1.26 25.02 5.25
C ILE A 338 -2.22 25.70 4.26
N ASP A 339 -1.65 26.30 3.21
CA ASP A 339 -2.37 26.86 2.06
C ASP A 339 -1.66 26.31 0.82
N VAL A 340 -2.17 25.20 0.31
CA VAL A 340 -1.70 24.51 -0.91
C VAL A 340 -2.90 24.29 -1.83
N LYS A 341 -2.93 24.94 -2.99
CA LYS A 341 -4.09 24.94 -3.91
C LYS A 341 -3.90 24.00 -5.09
#